data_AF-A0A9C7RMK8-F1
#
_entry.id   AF-A0A9C7RMK8-F1
#
_cell.length_a   1.000
_cell.length_b   1.000
_cell.length_c   1.000
_cell.angle_alpha   90.00
_cell.angle_beta   90.00
_cell.angle_gamma   90.00
#
_symmetry.space_group_name_H-M   'P 1'
#
loop_
_entity.id
_entity.type
_entity.pdbx_description
1 polymer ?
#
loop_
_entity_poly.entity_id
_entity_poly.type
_entity_poly.pdbx_seq_one_letter_code
_entity_poly.pdbx_strand_id
1 'polypeptide(L)'
;MKLKTLTMEWTGESLILVDQRKLPLEEVYVECEDFMDVARAIKEMIVRGAPAIGATAAFGYVLGVKDSKGSSFEEVLEKMKKVKEVLSKTRPTAVNLFWALDRMEKRLMEHGKTENLYEILEEEAYRIAIEDIEMNKSIGKHGAELLKDGDTVLTHCNAGALATVDFGTALGVIRYAVRQGKKIKVYVDETRPYQQGARLT
;
A
#
# COMPACT_ATOMS: atom_id res chain seq x y z
N MET A 1 -2.18 -6.20 15.31
CA MET A 1 -1.88 -7.27 14.30
C MET A 1 -0.46 -7.11 13.76
N LYS A 2 0.16 -8.10 13.11
CA LYS A 2 1.50 -7.94 12.51
C LYS A 2 1.47 -8.21 11.01
N LEU A 3 1.81 -7.20 10.20
CA LEU A 3 2.02 -7.32 8.76
C LEU A 3 3.51 -7.07 8.50
N LYS A 4 4.16 -7.93 7.71
CA LYS A 4 5.53 -7.70 7.26
C LYS A 4 5.68 -8.19 5.83
N THR A 5 5.95 -7.27 4.92
CA THR A 5 6.19 -7.54 3.49
C THR A 5 7.44 -6.80 3.04
N LEU A 6 7.78 -6.92 1.74
CA LEU A 6 8.88 -6.16 1.15
C LEU A 6 8.61 -4.64 1.17
N THR A 7 7.36 -4.23 0.99
CA THR A 7 6.99 -2.82 0.86
C THR A 7 6.78 -2.14 2.20
N MET A 8 6.16 -2.84 3.15
CA MET A 8 5.70 -2.27 4.40
C MET A 8 5.67 -3.28 5.54
N GLU A 9 5.86 -2.78 6.76
CA GLU A 9 5.71 -3.50 8.00
C GLU A 9 4.86 -2.68 8.97
N TRP A 10 3.83 -3.30 9.52
CA TRP A 10 2.99 -2.72 10.57
C TRP A 10 3.32 -3.37 11.90
N THR A 11 3.76 -2.57 12.86
CA THR A 11 4.22 -3.03 14.18
C THR A 11 3.09 -3.13 15.21
N GLY A 12 1.92 -2.54 14.91
CA GLY A 12 0.85 -2.25 15.87
C GLY A 12 0.85 -0.79 16.34
N GLU A 13 2.01 -0.14 16.29
CA GLU A 13 2.23 1.21 16.83
C GLU A 13 2.74 2.21 15.79
N SER A 14 3.41 1.70 14.76
CA SER A 14 4.08 2.46 13.70
C SER A 14 4.03 1.68 12.37
N LEU A 15 4.13 2.43 11.26
CA LEU A 15 4.24 1.87 9.92
C LEU A 15 5.66 2.07 9.38
N ILE A 16 6.36 0.98 9.11
CA ILE A 16 7.70 0.99 8.52
C ILE A 16 7.57 0.75 7.01
N LEU A 17 8.22 1.60 6.21
CA LEU A 17 8.18 1.54 4.74
C LEU A 17 9.60 1.42 4.19
N VAL A 18 9.80 0.59 3.16
CA VAL A 18 11.06 0.62 2.40
C VAL A 18 11.15 1.95 1.63
N ASP A 19 12.29 2.65 1.71
CA ASP A 19 12.51 3.86 0.91
C ASP A 19 12.84 3.50 -0.53
N GLN A 20 11.80 3.41 -1.36
CA GLN A 20 11.93 3.07 -2.78
C GLN A 20 12.76 4.09 -3.56
N ARG A 21 13.05 5.27 -3.01
CA ARG A 21 13.91 6.28 -3.65
C ARG A 21 15.38 5.90 -3.60
N LYS A 22 15.76 4.98 -2.73
CA LYS A 22 17.16 4.57 -2.49
C LYS A 22 17.54 3.26 -3.18
N LEU A 23 16.53 2.46 -3.50
CA LEU A 23 16.69 1.29 -4.35
C LEU A 23 17.18 1.67 -5.77
N PRO A 24 18.05 0.84 -6.38
CA PRO A 24 18.52 -0.46 -5.89
C PRO A 24 19.84 -0.40 -5.10
N LEU A 25 20.42 0.78 -4.89
CA LEU A 25 21.77 0.92 -4.33
C LEU A 25 21.80 0.74 -2.81
N GLU A 26 20.72 1.13 -2.14
CA GLU A 26 20.64 1.10 -0.68
C GLU A 26 19.23 0.67 -0.25
N GLU A 27 19.18 -0.28 0.68
CA GLU A 27 17.95 -0.77 1.29
C GLU A 27 17.81 -0.17 2.69
N VAL A 28 17.03 0.92 2.78
CA VAL A 28 16.74 1.60 4.05
C VAL A 28 15.24 1.69 4.27
N TYR A 29 14.87 1.83 5.54
CA TYR A 29 13.49 1.83 5.98
C TYR A 29 13.17 3.15 6.68
N VAL A 30 11.94 3.62 6.51
CA VAL A 30 11.40 4.84 7.10
C VAL A 30 10.24 4.45 8.00
N GLU A 31 10.39 4.73 9.29
CA GLU A 31 9.33 4.55 10.27
C GLU A 31 8.42 5.79 10.27
N CYS A 32 7.11 5.55 10.23
CA CYS A 32 6.06 6.55 10.33
C CYS A 32 5.33 6.32 11.66
N GLU A 33 5.47 7.26 12.58
CA GLU A 33 4.85 7.19 13.90
C GLU A 33 3.49 7.90 13.95
N ASP A 34 3.23 8.80 12.99
CA ASP A 34 1.97 9.51 12.85
C ASP A 34 1.45 9.60 11.40
N PHE A 35 0.26 10.17 11.22
CA PHE A 35 -0.36 10.32 9.91
C PHE A 35 0.35 11.37 9.02
N MET A 36 1.12 12.29 9.59
CA MET A 36 1.89 13.29 8.85
C MET A 36 3.16 12.68 8.24
N ASP A 37 3.81 11.76 8.95
CA ASP A 37 4.88 10.92 8.42
C ASP A 37 4.40 10.10 7.24
N VAL A 38 3.23 9.45 7.37
CA VAL A 38 2.61 8.72 6.26
C VAL A 38 2.31 9.64 5.08
N ALA A 39 1.76 10.82 5.34
CA ALA A 39 1.46 11.80 4.29
C ALA A 39 2.73 12.22 3.54
N ARG A 40 3.82 12.48 4.27
CA ARG A 40 5.14 12.77 3.71
C ARG A 40 5.67 11.59 2.89
N ALA A 41 5.58 10.37 3.41
CA ALA A 41 6.06 9.17 2.71
C ALA A 41 5.37 8.94 1.36
N ILE A 42 4.04 9.17 1.29
CA ILE A 42 3.28 9.08 0.05
C ILE A 42 3.66 10.21 -0.92
N LYS A 43 3.73 11.46 -0.41
CA LYS A 43 4.02 12.66 -1.22
C LYS A 43 5.42 12.63 -1.82
N GLU A 44 6.42 12.24 -1.02
CA GLU A 44 7.81 12.16 -1.44
C GLU A 44 8.14 10.89 -2.24
N MET A 45 7.17 9.99 -2.41
CA MET A 45 7.34 8.71 -3.10
C MET A 45 8.34 7.76 -2.42
N ILE A 46 8.47 7.82 -1.10
CA ILE A 46 9.10 6.78 -0.27
C ILE A 46 8.35 5.46 -0.52
N VAL A 47 7.02 5.53 -0.42
CA VAL A 47 6.10 4.48 -0.89
C VAL A 47 5.36 4.96 -2.12
N ARG A 48 5.20 4.07 -3.11
CA ARG A 48 4.48 4.37 -4.34
C ARG A 48 3.87 3.12 -4.95
N GLY A 49 3.00 3.34 -5.95
CA GLY A 49 2.16 2.28 -6.53
C GLY A 49 0.75 2.36 -5.93
N ALA A 50 -0.28 2.33 -6.77
CA ALA A 50 -1.63 2.68 -6.33
C ALA A 50 -2.12 1.79 -5.17
N PRO A 51 -1.97 0.44 -5.21
CA PRO A 51 -2.41 -0.38 -4.09
C PRO A 51 -1.59 -0.18 -2.81
N ALA A 52 -0.25 -0.06 -2.91
CA ALA A 52 0.60 0.23 -1.76
C ALA A 52 0.22 1.57 -1.09
N ILE A 53 -0.05 2.61 -1.89
CA ILE A 53 -0.50 3.92 -1.39
C ILE A 53 -1.82 3.78 -0.62
N GLY A 54 -2.78 3.01 -1.14
CA GLY A 54 -4.06 2.77 -0.47
C GLY A 54 -3.90 2.15 0.91
N ALA A 55 -3.16 1.04 1.01
CA ALA A 55 -2.89 0.38 2.29
C ALA A 55 -2.10 1.26 3.26
N THR A 56 -1.08 1.98 2.76
CA THR A 56 -0.30 2.94 3.56
C THR A 56 -1.18 4.03 4.14
N ALA A 57 -2.08 4.61 3.34
CA ALA A 57 -3.01 5.63 3.80
C ALA A 57 -4.02 5.10 4.83
N ALA A 58 -4.44 3.84 4.70
CA ALA A 58 -5.30 3.21 5.71
C ALA A 58 -4.59 3.12 7.07
N PHE A 59 -3.32 2.68 7.10
CA PHE A 59 -2.54 2.70 8.33
C PHE A 59 -2.27 4.12 8.85
N GLY A 60 -2.04 5.09 7.96
CA GLY A 60 -1.97 6.50 8.34
C GLY A 60 -3.26 7.01 9.01
N TYR A 61 -4.42 6.53 8.56
CA TYR A 61 -5.70 6.85 9.20
C TYR A 61 -5.81 6.23 10.60
N VAL A 62 -5.31 5.02 10.82
CA VAL A 62 -5.22 4.39 12.16
C VAL A 62 -4.33 5.22 13.09
N LEU A 63 -3.14 5.60 12.62
CA LEU A 63 -2.22 6.46 13.38
C LEU A 63 -2.86 7.82 13.73
N GLY A 64 -3.74 8.35 12.88
CA GLY A 64 -4.50 9.57 13.16
C GLY A 64 -5.44 9.48 14.37
N VAL A 65 -5.95 8.28 14.70
CA VAL A 65 -6.87 8.09 15.83
C VAL A 65 -6.16 7.73 17.14
N LYS A 66 -4.85 7.48 17.12
CA LYS A 66 -4.05 6.96 18.26
C LYS A 66 -4.27 7.74 19.57
N ASP A 67 -4.23 9.08 19.50
CA ASP A 67 -4.37 9.95 20.67
C ASP A 67 -5.81 10.45 20.91
N SER A 68 -6.83 9.65 20.56
CA SER A 68 -8.23 10.04 20.67
C SER A 68 -8.95 9.43 21.89
N LYS A 69 -8.22 8.76 22.78
CA LYS A 69 -8.80 8.13 23.97
C LYS A 69 -9.37 9.17 24.93
N GLY A 70 -10.64 9.01 25.30
CA GLY A 70 -11.35 9.93 26.19
C GLY A 70 -12.02 11.13 25.50
N SER A 71 -11.85 11.28 24.19
CA SER A 71 -12.58 12.28 23.39
C SER A 71 -14.01 11.85 23.10
N SER A 72 -14.90 12.83 22.88
CA SER A 72 -16.24 12.55 22.36
C SER A 72 -16.19 12.08 20.91
N PHE A 73 -17.20 11.35 20.45
CA PHE A 73 -17.25 10.89 19.05
C PHE A 73 -17.20 12.06 18.07
N GLU A 74 -17.84 13.18 18.40
CA GLU A 74 -17.84 14.40 17.59
C GLU A 74 -16.43 15.01 17.46
N GLU A 75 -15.65 15.03 18.54
CA GLU A 75 -14.25 15.47 18.52
C GLU A 75 -13.37 14.54 17.68
N VAL A 76 -13.55 13.23 17.83
CA VAL A 76 -12.83 12.24 17.03
C VAL A 76 -13.16 12.41 15.55
N LEU A 77 -14.45 12.56 15.21
CA LEU A 77 -14.90 12.73 13.84
C LEU A 77 -14.29 13.99 13.19
N GLU A 78 -14.27 15.11 13.90
CA GLU A 78 -13.70 16.36 13.40
C GLU A 78 -12.18 16.25 13.19
N LYS A 79 -11.46 15.59 14.11
CA LYS A 79 -10.03 15.27 13.94
C LYS A 79 -9.81 14.37 12.72
N MET A 80 -10.60 13.31 12.57
CA MET A 80 -10.41 12.33 11.50
C MET A 80 -10.77 12.86 10.11
N LYS A 81 -11.68 13.85 10.01
CA LYS A 81 -11.90 14.61 8.76
C LYS A 81 -10.62 15.33 8.31
N LYS A 82 -9.90 15.96 9.24
CA LYS A 82 -8.62 16.64 8.94
C LYS A 82 -7.53 15.65 8.54
N VAL A 83 -7.45 14.50 9.22
CA VAL A 83 -6.53 13.41 8.85
C VAL A 83 -6.81 12.93 7.42
N LYS A 84 -8.08 12.66 7.08
CA LYS A 84 -8.49 12.28 5.72
C LYS A 84 -8.14 13.34 4.68
N GLU A 85 -8.39 14.61 4.99
CA GLU A 85 -8.06 15.73 4.10
C GLU A 85 -6.56 15.82 3.82
N VAL A 86 -5.72 15.67 4.85
CA VAL A 86 -4.26 15.69 4.69
C VAL A 86 -3.79 14.51 3.83
N LEU A 87 -4.22 13.30 4.16
CA LEU A 87 -3.80 12.09 3.44
C LEU A 87 -4.28 12.11 1.98
N SER A 88 -5.51 12.54 1.71
CA SER A 88 -6.06 12.60 0.34
C SER A 88 -5.35 13.60 -0.57
N LYS A 89 -4.81 14.70 -0.01
CA LYS A 89 -4.06 15.71 -0.77
C LYS A 89 -2.63 15.30 -1.15
N THR A 90 -2.14 14.17 -0.66
CA THR A 90 -0.77 13.70 -0.97
C THR A 90 -0.60 13.40 -2.45
N ARG A 91 -1.57 12.71 -3.08
CA ARG A 91 -1.56 12.32 -4.51
C ARG A 91 -2.99 12.26 -5.08
N PRO A 92 -3.55 13.38 -5.57
CA PRO A 92 -4.98 13.51 -5.87
C PRO A 92 -5.50 12.67 -7.05
N THR A 93 -4.62 12.00 -7.81
CA THR A 93 -5.00 11.10 -8.91
C THR A 93 -4.99 9.62 -8.53
N ALA A 94 -4.51 9.27 -7.32
CA ALA A 94 -4.42 7.89 -6.87
C ALA A 94 -5.78 7.39 -6.38
N VAL A 95 -6.58 6.76 -7.25
CA VAL A 95 -7.94 6.28 -6.89
C VAL A 95 -7.94 5.35 -5.66
N ASN A 96 -6.96 4.45 -5.53
CA ASN A 96 -6.83 3.56 -4.37
C ASN A 96 -6.61 4.30 -3.03
N LEU A 97 -6.03 5.52 -3.06
CA LEU A 97 -5.89 6.37 -1.87
C LEU A 97 -7.27 6.75 -1.33
N PHE A 98 -8.12 7.29 -2.20
CA PHE A 98 -9.47 7.71 -1.84
C PHE A 98 -10.34 6.52 -1.42
N TRP A 99 -10.31 5.43 -2.20
CA TRP A 99 -11.03 4.20 -1.87
C TRP A 99 -10.69 3.69 -0.45
N ALA A 100 -9.40 3.64 -0.09
CA ALA A 100 -8.98 3.19 1.22
C ALA A 100 -9.44 4.15 2.34
N LEU A 101 -9.27 5.46 2.15
CA LEU A 101 -9.69 6.47 3.12
C LEU A 101 -11.22 6.50 3.31
N ASP A 102 -12.00 6.33 2.24
CA ASP A 102 -13.46 6.25 2.29
C ASP A 102 -13.92 5.00 3.05
N ARG A 103 -13.26 3.86 2.81
CA ARG A 103 -13.51 2.61 3.53
C ARG A 103 -13.21 2.73 5.03
N MET A 104 -12.10 3.37 5.38
CA MET A 104 -11.72 3.63 6.77
C MET A 104 -12.68 4.62 7.47
N GLU A 105 -13.07 5.69 6.79
CA GLU A 105 -14.05 6.65 7.34
C GLU A 105 -15.42 5.99 7.56
N LYS A 106 -15.87 5.13 6.63
CA LYS A 106 -17.09 4.35 6.83
C LYS A 106 -16.99 3.49 8.10
N ARG A 107 -15.85 2.83 8.32
CA ARG A 107 -15.62 2.01 9.52
C ARG A 107 -15.67 2.85 10.80
N LEU A 108 -15.07 4.05 10.78
CA LEU A 108 -15.17 5.04 11.86
C LEU A 108 -16.63 5.44 12.13
N MET A 109 -17.42 5.71 11.10
CA MET A 109 -18.82 6.11 11.26
C MET A 109 -19.68 5.01 11.89
N GLU A 110 -19.39 3.74 11.57
CA GLU A 110 -20.10 2.58 12.12
C GLU A 110 -19.74 2.30 13.59
N HIS A 111 -18.48 2.55 14.00
CA HIS A 111 -17.95 2.09 15.29
C HIS A 111 -17.38 3.20 16.19
N GLY A 112 -17.44 4.47 15.80
CA GLY A 112 -16.72 5.56 16.46
C GLY A 112 -17.12 5.86 17.90
N LYS A 113 -18.20 5.25 18.40
CA LYS A 113 -18.65 5.35 19.81
C LYS A 113 -18.14 4.20 20.69
N THR A 114 -17.34 3.29 20.14
CA THR A 114 -16.78 2.15 20.85
C THR A 114 -15.46 2.53 21.54
N GLU A 115 -15.17 1.91 22.68
CA GLU A 115 -13.93 2.17 23.43
C GLU A 115 -12.68 1.61 22.73
N ASN A 116 -12.84 0.59 21.88
CA ASN A 116 -11.78 -0.09 21.12
C ASN A 116 -11.67 0.39 19.67
N LEU A 117 -11.90 1.69 19.44
CA LEU A 117 -11.91 2.27 18.09
C LEU A 117 -10.56 2.12 17.37
N TYR A 118 -9.44 2.25 18.09
CA TYR A 118 -8.11 2.09 17.50
C TYR A 118 -7.96 0.68 16.91
N GLU A 119 -8.30 -0.34 17.70
CA GLU A 119 -8.24 -1.73 17.30
C GLU A 119 -9.15 -2.00 16.11
N ILE A 120 -10.40 -1.50 16.13
CA ILE A 120 -11.36 -1.69 15.02
C ILE A 120 -10.86 -1.10 13.70
N LEU A 121 -10.23 0.07 13.75
CA LEU A 121 -9.63 0.67 12.56
C LEU A 121 -8.34 -0.06 12.17
N GLU A 122 -7.53 -0.50 13.13
CA GLU A 122 -6.35 -1.34 12.88
C GLU A 122 -6.73 -2.61 12.11
N GLU A 123 -7.80 -3.32 12.52
CA GLU A 123 -8.24 -4.54 11.81
C GLU A 123 -8.71 -4.24 10.39
N GLU A 124 -9.31 -3.07 10.16
CA GLU A 124 -9.76 -2.67 8.83
C GLU A 124 -8.60 -2.33 7.90
N ALA A 125 -7.60 -1.59 8.40
CA ALA A 125 -6.39 -1.31 7.64
C ALA A 125 -5.61 -2.60 7.33
N TYR A 126 -5.53 -3.50 8.31
CA TYR A 126 -4.95 -4.82 8.11
C TYR A 126 -5.73 -5.65 7.09
N ARG A 127 -7.07 -5.64 7.12
CA ARG A 127 -7.91 -6.29 6.10
C ARG A 127 -7.62 -5.75 4.70
N ILE A 128 -7.58 -4.43 4.53
CA ILE A 128 -7.23 -3.79 3.25
C ILE A 128 -5.89 -4.33 2.74
N ALA A 129 -4.91 -4.46 3.63
CA ALA A 129 -3.59 -4.95 3.25
C ALA A 129 -3.58 -6.43 2.86
N ILE A 130 -4.27 -7.29 3.61
CA ILE A 130 -4.37 -8.72 3.31
C ILE A 130 -5.16 -8.97 2.02
N GLU A 131 -6.29 -8.27 1.84
CA GLU A 131 -7.09 -8.35 0.63
C GLU A 131 -6.28 -7.91 -0.61
N ASP A 132 -5.41 -6.91 -0.51
CA ASP A 132 -4.50 -6.55 -1.61
C ASP A 132 -3.57 -7.72 -2.00
N ILE A 133 -2.94 -8.38 -1.01
CA ILE A 133 -2.07 -9.54 -1.27
C ILE A 133 -2.85 -10.66 -1.98
N GLU A 134 -4.06 -10.95 -1.52
CA GLU A 134 -4.93 -11.99 -2.09
C GLU A 134 -5.38 -11.63 -3.50
N MET A 135 -5.80 -10.38 -3.73
CA MET A 135 -6.17 -9.87 -5.05
C MET A 135 -4.99 -9.96 -6.02
N ASN A 136 -3.79 -9.57 -5.61
CA ASN A 136 -2.58 -9.65 -6.44
C ASN A 136 -2.22 -11.09 -6.80
N LYS A 137 -2.31 -12.03 -5.85
CA LYS A 137 -2.13 -13.47 -6.12
C LYS A 137 -3.18 -13.99 -7.11
N SER A 138 -4.43 -13.56 -6.96
CA SER A 138 -5.53 -13.92 -7.86
C SER A 138 -5.33 -13.38 -9.27
N ILE A 139 -4.99 -12.08 -9.40
CA ILE A 139 -4.62 -11.45 -10.67
C ILE A 139 -3.47 -12.21 -11.33
N GLY A 140 -2.42 -12.52 -10.56
CA GLY A 140 -1.28 -13.26 -11.06
C GLY A 140 -1.65 -14.65 -11.58
N LYS A 141 -2.45 -15.40 -10.82
CA LYS A 141 -2.95 -16.72 -11.21
C LYS A 141 -3.75 -16.67 -12.51
N HIS A 142 -4.73 -15.79 -12.59
CA HIS A 142 -5.60 -15.70 -13.76
C HIS A 142 -4.87 -15.16 -14.99
N GLY A 143 -3.99 -14.16 -14.82
CA GLY A 143 -3.21 -13.61 -15.93
C GLY A 143 -2.13 -14.58 -16.44
N ALA A 144 -1.58 -15.45 -15.58
CA ALA A 144 -0.54 -16.39 -15.98
C ALA A 144 -1.04 -17.40 -17.03
N GLU A 145 -2.34 -17.68 -17.07
CA GLU A 145 -2.95 -18.55 -18.09
C GLU A 145 -2.87 -17.97 -19.50
N LEU A 146 -2.68 -16.64 -19.62
CA LEU A 146 -2.51 -15.97 -20.91
C LEU A 146 -1.07 -16.08 -21.44
N LEU A 147 -0.11 -16.46 -20.59
CA LEU A 147 1.30 -16.62 -20.97
C LEU A 147 1.60 -18.07 -21.32
N LYS A 148 2.39 -18.27 -22.38
CA LYS A 148 2.90 -19.57 -22.81
C LYS A 148 4.33 -19.77 -22.34
N ASP A 149 4.76 -21.03 -22.27
CA ASP A 149 6.16 -21.36 -22.02
C ASP A 149 7.05 -20.79 -23.15
N GLY A 150 8.12 -20.09 -22.78
CA GLY A 150 9.04 -19.44 -23.72
C GLY A 150 8.69 -17.99 -24.08
N ASP A 151 7.56 -17.45 -23.63
CA ASP A 151 7.15 -16.08 -23.96
C ASP A 151 8.12 -15.02 -23.43
N THR A 152 8.17 -13.89 -24.14
CA THR A 152 8.86 -12.67 -23.70
C THR A 152 7.85 -11.55 -23.51
N VAL A 153 7.78 -11.00 -22.31
CA VAL A 153 6.81 -9.98 -21.91
C VAL A 153 7.51 -8.62 -21.80
N LEU A 154 6.97 -7.58 -22.46
CA LEU A 154 7.36 -6.20 -22.21
C LEU A 154 6.52 -5.63 -21.06
N THR A 155 7.15 -4.95 -20.10
CA THR A 155 6.47 -4.26 -19.01
C THR A 155 6.98 -2.82 -18.87
N HIS A 156 6.15 -1.96 -18.30
CA HIS A 156 6.41 -0.54 -18.13
C HIS A 156 6.16 -0.13 -16.67
N CYS A 157 6.99 0.78 -16.15
CA CYS A 157 7.00 1.17 -14.75
C CYS A 157 7.36 0.01 -13.81
N ASN A 158 6.90 0.09 -12.57
CA ASN A 158 6.92 -0.99 -11.61
C ASN A 158 5.49 -1.25 -11.12
N ALA A 159 4.97 -2.42 -11.48
CA ALA A 159 3.69 -2.98 -11.04
C ALA A 159 3.92 -4.33 -10.33
N GLY A 160 5.01 -4.40 -9.57
CA GLY A 160 5.42 -5.54 -8.75
C GLY A 160 5.11 -5.41 -7.27
N ALA A 161 5.74 -6.27 -6.47
CA ALA A 161 5.55 -6.31 -5.02
C ALA A 161 5.76 -4.93 -4.36
N LEU A 162 6.79 -4.19 -4.77
CA LEU A 162 7.07 -2.84 -4.27
C LEU A 162 5.96 -1.81 -4.59
N ALA A 163 5.11 -2.07 -5.59
CA ALA A 163 4.00 -1.17 -5.95
C ALA A 163 2.67 -1.54 -5.26
N THR A 164 2.66 -2.65 -4.51
CA THR A 164 1.51 -3.21 -3.79
C THR A 164 1.91 -3.51 -2.34
N VAL A 165 1.01 -4.09 -1.55
CA VAL A 165 1.39 -4.59 -0.23
C VAL A 165 2.36 -5.76 -0.39
N ASP A 166 2.06 -6.69 -1.29
CA ASP A 166 3.00 -7.72 -1.74
C ASP A 166 2.60 -8.29 -3.12
N PHE A 167 3.47 -9.13 -3.69
CA PHE A 167 3.30 -9.94 -4.89
C PHE A 167 3.22 -9.17 -6.22
N GLY A 168 2.43 -8.09 -6.29
CA GLY A 168 2.27 -7.24 -7.47
C GLY A 168 1.18 -7.68 -8.43
N THR A 169 0.85 -6.81 -9.38
CA THR A 169 -0.20 -7.04 -10.39
C THR A 169 0.40 -7.62 -11.68
N ALA A 170 0.91 -6.78 -12.58
CA ALA A 170 1.48 -7.23 -13.86
C ALA A 170 2.72 -8.11 -13.64
N LEU A 171 3.62 -7.76 -12.71
CA LEU A 171 4.72 -8.65 -12.36
C LEU A 171 4.25 -9.84 -11.51
N GLY A 172 3.09 -9.76 -10.85
CA GLY A 172 2.44 -10.90 -10.21
C GLY A 172 2.07 -11.99 -11.21
N VAL A 173 1.59 -11.61 -12.40
CA VAL A 173 1.33 -12.52 -13.52
C VAL A 173 2.60 -13.26 -13.94
N ILE A 174 3.70 -12.52 -14.15
CA ILE A 174 5.00 -13.11 -14.50
C ILE A 174 5.49 -14.04 -13.38
N ARG A 175 5.45 -13.59 -12.12
CA ARG A 175 5.85 -14.40 -10.94
C ARG A 175 5.05 -15.70 -10.88
N TYR A 176 3.74 -15.65 -11.13
CA TYR A 176 2.88 -16.83 -11.08
C TYR A 176 3.16 -17.78 -12.25
N ALA A 177 3.35 -17.27 -13.47
CA ALA A 177 3.73 -18.07 -14.63
C ALA A 177 5.06 -18.83 -14.41
N VAL A 178 6.06 -18.15 -13.85
CA VAL A 178 7.34 -18.79 -13.47
C VAL A 178 7.14 -19.85 -12.39
N ARG A 179 6.28 -19.60 -11.38
CA ARG A 179 5.93 -20.61 -10.36
C ARG A 179 5.21 -21.84 -10.94
N GLN A 180 4.48 -21.68 -12.05
CA GLN A 180 3.88 -22.79 -12.81
C GLN A 180 4.91 -23.56 -13.66
N GLY A 181 6.18 -23.15 -13.67
CA GLY A 181 7.25 -23.79 -14.42
C GLY A 181 7.48 -23.22 -15.83
N LYS A 182 6.75 -22.17 -16.23
CA LYS A 182 6.94 -21.51 -17.54
C LYS A 182 8.25 -20.70 -17.53
N LYS A 183 9.03 -20.83 -18.60
CA LYS A 183 10.23 -20.03 -18.87
C LYS A 183 9.80 -18.72 -19.51
N ILE A 184 9.77 -17.65 -18.73
CA ILE A 184 9.39 -16.31 -19.19
C ILE A 184 10.62 -15.41 -19.20
N LYS A 185 10.80 -14.63 -20.27
CA LYS A 185 11.74 -13.49 -20.32
C LYS A 185 10.96 -12.19 -20.16
N VAL A 186 11.59 -11.17 -19.60
CA VAL A 186 10.96 -9.86 -19.40
C VAL A 186 11.84 -8.77 -19.99
N TYR A 187 11.26 -7.92 -20.82
CA TYR A 187 11.82 -6.62 -21.16
C TYR A 187 11.17 -5.56 -20.27
N VAL A 188 12.01 -4.72 -19.68
CA VAL A 188 11.61 -3.71 -18.71
C VAL A 188 12.01 -2.35 -19.25
N ASP A 189 11.04 -1.49 -19.51
CA ASP A 189 11.32 -0.09 -19.85
C ASP A 189 11.92 0.63 -18.64
N GLU A 190 12.98 1.43 -18.85
CA GLU A 190 13.59 2.18 -17.74
C GLU A 190 12.58 3.08 -16.99
N THR A 191 11.58 3.60 -17.70
CA THR A 191 10.45 4.42 -17.20
C THR A 191 10.88 5.79 -16.67
N ARG A 192 11.34 6.68 -17.55
CA ARG A 192 11.67 8.08 -17.20
C ARG A 192 10.44 8.90 -16.80
N PRO A 193 10.61 9.97 -16.00
CA PRO A 193 11.88 10.45 -15.44
C PRO A 193 12.30 9.74 -14.14
N TYR A 194 11.39 9.08 -13.45
CA TYR A 194 11.64 8.53 -12.11
C TYR A 194 12.43 7.21 -12.12
N GLN A 195 12.45 6.53 -13.27
CA GLN A 195 13.21 5.31 -13.56
C GLN A 195 12.73 4.10 -12.76
N GLN A 196 11.41 3.93 -12.60
CA GLN A 196 10.85 2.82 -11.82
C GLN A 196 11.28 1.47 -12.37
N GLY A 197 11.30 1.30 -13.69
CA GLY A 197 11.63 0.01 -14.28
C GLY A 197 13.10 -0.35 -14.07
N ALA A 198 14.02 0.58 -14.32
CA ALA A 198 15.45 0.32 -14.13
C ALA A 198 15.84 0.13 -12.65
N ARG A 199 15.06 0.67 -11.71
CA ARG A 199 15.41 0.71 -10.28
C ARG A 199 14.67 -0.28 -9.41
N LEU A 200 13.44 -0.65 -9.77
CA LEU A 200 12.51 -1.36 -8.87
C LEU A 200 11.89 -2.64 -9.45
N THR A 201 11.88 -2.80 -10.78
CA THR A 201 11.15 -3.88 -11.49
C THR A 201 12.04 -5.08 -11.73
#